data_AF-A0A3N4Q5C2-F1
#
_entry.id   AF-A0A3N4Q5C2-F1
#
_cell.length_a   1.000
_cell.length_b   1.000
_cell.length_c   1.000
_cell.angle_alpha   90.00
_cell.angle_beta   90.00
_cell.angle_gamma   90.00
#
_symmetry.space_group_name_H-M   'P 1'
#
loop_
_entity.id
_entity.type
_entity.pdbx_description
1 polymer ?
#
loop_
_entity_poly.entity_id
_entity_poly.type
_entity_poly.pdbx_seq_one_letter_code
_entity_poly.pdbx_strand_id
1 'polypeptide(L)'
;MKIYPYLFLPAASFMLCQACHTAGRQPAGIQDTALYIRTGNPDTALAIFLYKDCYQYEYHAQREEYIRYETDHDKISHLYTSLWSQKPDYQARLQRLEANQEQFVKDARNAMHEQYRHYRSVSNDMIYHYLLGRKDPELKQLLLKISTDTAAPDEEKINALETLKGWQ
;
A
#
# COMPACT_ATOMS: atom_id res chain seq x y z
N MET A 1 19.16 45.22 57.32
CA MET A 1 20.33 45.81 56.63
C MET A 1 20.48 45.13 55.28
N LYS A 2 20.56 45.92 54.20
CA LYS A 2 20.90 45.48 52.85
C LYS A 2 22.40 45.67 52.64
N ILE A 3 23.15 44.65 52.20
CA ILE A 3 24.40 44.78 51.41
C ILE A 3 24.57 43.49 50.56
N TYR A 4 24.63 43.64 49.23
CA TYR A 4 25.21 42.68 48.27
C TYR A 4 26.68 43.07 48.02
N PRO A 5 27.59 42.13 47.69
CA PRO A 5 28.12 42.18 46.31
C PRO A 5 28.60 40.84 45.69
N TYR A 6 28.39 40.76 44.37
CA TYR A 6 29.26 40.27 43.27
C TYR A 6 30.14 39.00 43.35
N LEU A 7 29.93 38.19 42.30
CA LEU A 7 30.90 37.47 41.44
C LEU A 7 31.63 36.22 41.98
N PHE A 8 31.28 35.04 41.43
CA PHE A 8 32.25 34.17 40.75
C PHE A 8 31.53 33.19 39.79
N LEU A 9 31.95 33.21 38.52
CA LEU A 9 31.68 32.19 37.50
C LEU A 9 32.49 30.92 37.80
N PRO A 10 32.02 29.73 37.39
CA PRO A 10 32.77 29.06 36.34
C PRO A 10 31.90 28.54 35.20
N ALA A 11 32.49 28.62 34.02
CA ALA A 11 31.99 28.09 32.77
C ALA A 11 31.76 26.58 32.85
N ALA A 12 30.56 26.15 32.49
CA ALA A 12 30.31 24.80 32.01
C ALA A 12 29.80 24.92 30.57
N SER A 13 30.72 24.70 29.65
CA SER A 13 30.46 24.54 28.23
C SER A 13 29.45 23.40 28.02
N PHE A 14 28.19 23.75 27.76
CA PHE A 14 27.25 22.87 27.09
C PHE A 14 27.08 23.34 25.66
N MET A 15 28.06 22.98 24.82
CA MET A 15 27.76 22.70 23.42
C MET A 15 26.96 21.40 23.40
N LEU A 16 25.65 21.48 23.21
CA LEU A 16 24.89 20.38 22.66
C LEU A 16 24.00 20.95 21.57
N CYS A 17 24.54 20.79 20.36
CA CYS A 17 23.87 20.58 19.08
C CYS A 17 22.43 21.09 18.98
N GLN A 18 22.28 22.09 18.12
CA GLN A 18 21.06 22.35 17.38
C GLN A 18 20.52 21.05 16.78
N ALA A 19 19.54 20.44 17.45
CA ALA A 19 18.61 19.55 16.76
C ALA A 19 17.60 20.46 16.07
N CYS A 20 17.93 20.88 14.85
CA CYS A 20 16.96 21.41 13.90
C CYS A 20 15.73 20.49 13.91
N HIS A 21 14.59 21.00 14.37
CA HIS A 21 13.29 20.43 14.06
C HIS A 21 13.05 20.62 12.57
N THR A 22 13.69 19.79 11.75
CA THR A 22 13.13 19.42 10.47
C THR A 22 11.90 18.57 10.80
N ALA A 23 10.74 19.20 10.72
CA ALA A 23 9.48 18.53 10.43
C ALA A 23 9.62 17.83 9.06
N GLY A 24 10.34 16.72 9.05
CA GLY A 24 10.33 15.79 7.95
C GLY A 24 8.94 15.19 7.92
N ARG A 25 8.19 15.46 6.86
CA ARG A 25 7.10 14.59 6.43
C ARG A 25 7.59 13.15 6.60
N GLN A 26 7.00 12.41 7.54
CA GLN A 26 7.24 10.98 7.60
C GLN A 26 6.84 10.43 6.22
N PRO A 27 7.73 9.72 5.52
CA PRO A 27 7.33 9.04 4.31
C PRO A 27 6.24 8.05 4.72
N ALA A 28 5.14 8.04 3.96
CA ALA A 28 3.92 7.30 4.26
C ALA A 28 4.13 5.77 4.44
N GLY A 29 5.33 5.24 4.16
CA GLY A 29 5.65 3.81 4.30
C GLY A 29 6.28 3.36 5.62
N ILE A 30 6.53 4.24 6.62
CA ILE A 30 7.16 3.82 7.89
C ILE A 30 6.13 3.41 8.97
N GLN A 31 4.85 3.78 8.82
CA GLN A 31 3.82 3.40 9.80
C GLN A 31 3.40 1.93 9.70
N ASP A 32 3.41 1.34 8.50
CA ASP A 32 2.93 -0.04 8.29
C ASP A 32 3.86 -1.07 8.93
N THR A 33 5.18 -0.95 8.73
CA THR A 33 6.15 -1.87 9.35
C THR A 33 6.09 -1.84 10.87
N ALA A 34 5.80 -0.68 11.46
CA ALA A 34 5.67 -0.54 12.92
C ALA A 34 4.44 -1.28 13.48
N LEU A 35 3.33 -1.31 12.73
CA LEU A 35 2.14 -2.08 13.11
C LEU A 35 2.40 -3.59 13.01
N TYR A 36 3.05 -4.04 11.94
CA TYR A 36 3.46 -5.43 11.74
C TYR A 36 4.38 -5.93 12.86
N ILE A 37 5.40 -5.16 13.22
CA ILE A 37 6.38 -5.52 14.26
C ILE A 37 5.72 -5.55 15.65
N ARG A 38 4.81 -4.62 15.95
CA ARG A 38 4.17 -4.55 17.27
C ARG A 38 3.15 -5.66 17.51
N THR A 39 2.47 -6.13 16.48
CA THR A 39 1.42 -7.17 16.59
C THR A 39 1.96 -8.59 16.46
N GLY A 40 3.18 -8.77 15.94
CA GLY A 40 3.87 -10.07 15.85
C GLY A 40 3.27 -11.05 14.83
N ASN A 41 2.05 -10.81 14.35
CA ASN A 41 1.38 -11.58 13.31
C ASN A 41 0.94 -10.65 12.16
N PRO A 42 1.44 -10.86 10.94
CA PRO A 42 1.17 -9.97 9.83
C PRO A 42 -0.26 -10.05 9.28
N ASP A 43 -1.00 -11.13 9.55
CA ASP A 43 -2.44 -11.22 9.21
C ASP A 43 -3.27 -10.36 10.19
N THR A 44 -2.94 -10.41 11.48
CA THR A 44 -3.58 -9.58 12.51
C THR A 44 -3.29 -8.09 12.28
N ALA A 45 -2.07 -7.75 11.91
CA ALA A 45 -1.71 -6.38 11.53
C ALA A 45 -2.57 -5.86 10.38
N LEU A 46 -2.72 -6.66 9.32
CA LEU A 46 -3.56 -6.33 8.18
C LEU A 46 -5.04 -6.18 8.60
N ALA A 47 -5.59 -7.10 9.39
CA ALA A 47 -6.98 -6.98 9.87
C ALA A 47 -7.21 -5.73 10.73
N ILE A 48 -6.22 -5.32 11.53
CA ILE A 48 -6.28 -4.07 12.31
C ILE A 48 -6.21 -2.85 11.39
N PHE A 49 -5.31 -2.85 10.41
CA PHE A 49 -5.17 -1.81 9.41
C PHE A 49 -6.49 -1.60 8.65
N LEU A 50 -7.03 -2.67 8.06
CA LEU A 50 -8.30 -2.63 7.30
C LEU A 50 -9.46 -2.11 8.15
N TYR A 51 -9.48 -2.37 9.45
CA TYR A 51 -10.52 -1.84 10.33
C TYR A 51 -10.35 -0.35 10.60
N LYS A 52 -9.12 0.09 10.90
CA LYS A 52 -8.84 1.48 11.27
C LYS A 52 -8.95 2.42 10.09
N ASP A 53 -8.43 2.01 8.94
CA ASP A 53 -8.13 2.89 7.81
C ASP A 53 -9.12 2.73 6.64
N CYS A 54 -10.19 1.94 6.80
CA CYS A 54 -11.21 1.76 5.77
C CYS A 54 -11.84 3.09 5.29
N TYR A 55 -11.84 4.16 6.08
CA TYR A 55 -12.39 5.45 5.64
C TYR A 55 -11.37 6.35 4.93
N GLN A 56 -10.11 5.95 4.86
CA GLN A 56 -8.99 6.73 4.30
C GLN A 56 -8.28 5.92 3.22
N TYR A 57 -9.06 5.31 2.32
CA TYR A 57 -8.51 4.57 1.20
C TYR A 57 -7.66 5.48 0.31
N GLU A 58 -6.42 5.06 0.06
CA GLU A 58 -5.49 5.70 -0.86
C GLU A 58 -4.71 4.63 -1.61
N TYR A 59 -4.84 4.61 -2.93
CA TYR A 59 -4.35 3.53 -3.77
C TYR A 59 -2.84 3.32 -3.66
N HIS A 60 -2.04 4.39 -3.77
CA HIS A 60 -0.59 4.24 -3.83
C HIS A 60 0.03 3.81 -2.49
N ALA A 61 -0.53 4.30 -1.38
CA ALA A 61 -0.06 3.98 -0.04
C ALA A 61 -0.50 2.58 0.42
N GLN A 62 -1.64 2.08 -0.07
CA GLN A 62 -2.29 0.89 0.52
C GLN A 62 -2.40 -0.30 -0.46
N ARG A 63 -1.84 -0.20 -1.67
CA ARG A 63 -1.99 -1.24 -2.69
C ARG A 63 -1.51 -2.62 -2.22
N GLU A 64 -0.44 -2.70 -1.44
CA GLU A 64 0.10 -3.98 -0.98
C GLU A 64 -0.86 -4.68 -0.01
N GLU A 65 -1.45 -3.93 0.91
CA GLU A 65 -2.47 -4.38 1.85
C GLU A 65 -3.70 -4.90 1.12
N TYR A 66 -4.19 -4.18 0.11
CA TYR A 66 -5.36 -4.60 -0.66
C TYR A 66 -5.08 -5.76 -1.62
N ILE A 67 -3.88 -5.87 -2.21
CA ILE A 67 -3.45 -7.07 -2.95
C ILE A 67 -3.46 -8.27 -2.02
N ARG A 68 -2.88 -8.12 -0.82
CA ARG A 68 -2.81 -9.21 0.15
C ARG A 68 -4.17 -9.58 0.71
N TYR A 69 -5.02 -8.59 0.98
CA TYR A 69 -6.40 -8.82 1.42
C TYR A 69 -7.20 -9.60 0.37
N GLU A 70 -7.06 -9.29 -0.92
CA GLU A 70 -7.70 -10.04 -2.00
C GLU A 70 -7.14 -11.46 -2.16
N THR A 71 -5.82 -11.62 -2.06
CA THR A 71 -5.15 -12.92 -2.26
C THR A 71 -5.44 -13.89 -1.11
N ASP A 72 -5.46 -13.38 0.13
CA ASP A 72 -5.68 -14.15 1.35
C ASP A 72 -7.09 -13.89 1.94
N HIS A 73 -8.08 -13.57 1.09
CA HIS A 73 -9.37 -13.01 1.51
C HIS A 73 -10.06 -13.81 2.60
N ASP A 74 -10.22 -15.13 2.43
CA ASP A 74 -10.91 -15.99 3.40
C ASP A 74 -10.25 -15.94 4.78
N LYS A 75 -8.92 -16.01 4.81
CA LYS A 75 -8.13 -15.99 6.05
C LYS A 75 -8.27 -14.64 6.76
N ILE A 76 -8.14 -13.55 6.02
CA ILE A 76 -8.16 -12.19 6.59
C ILE A 76 -9.58 -11.76 6.97
N SER A 77 -10.60 -12.11 6.17
CA SER A 77 -12.01 -11.77 6.44
C SER A 77 -12.54 -12.49 7.68
N HIS A 78 -12.16 -13.75 7.89
CA HIS A 78 -12.47 -14.50 9.11
C HIS A 78 -11.84 -13.84 10.34
N LEU A 79 -10.56 -13.46 10.26
CA LEU A 79 -9.86 -12.78 11.34
C LEU A 79 -10.48 -11.41 11.64
N TYR A 80 -10.76 -10.62 10.61
CA TYR A 80 -11.42 -9.32 10.71
C TYR A 80 -12.76 -9.44 11.45
N THR A 81 -13.59 -10.42 11.07
CA THR A 81 -14.88 -10.70 11.70
C THR A 81 -14.72 -11.15 13.15
N SER A 82 -13.76 -12.03 13.43
CA SER A 82 -13.46 -12.49 14.79
C SER A 82 -13.04 -11.35 15.72
N LEU A 83 -12.29 -10.36 15.21
CA LEU A 83 -11.80 -9.25 16.01
C LEU A 83 -12.87 -8.20 16.28
N TRP A 84 -13.80 -7.98 15.33
CA TRP A 84 -14.61 -6.77 15.32
C TRP A 84 -16.12 -6.97 15.26
N SER A 85 -16.65 -8.19 15.07
CA SER A 85 -18.10 -8.44 14.94
C SER A 85 -18.97 -7.90 16.08
N GLN A 86 -18.40 -7.76 17.28
CA GLN A 86 -19.10 -7.23 18.46
C GLN A 86 -19.05 -5.68 18.56
N LYS A 87 -18.37 -5.00 17.64
CA LYS A 87 -18.25 -3.53 17.64
C LYS A 87 -19.50 -2.89 17.03
N PRO A 88 -20.02 -1.78 17.62
CA PRO A 88 -21.22 -1.11 17.11
C PRO A 88 -21.09 -0.62 15.66
N ASP A 89 -19.89 -0.24 15.23
CA ASP A 89 -19.59 0.30 13.90
C ASP A 89 -19.10 -0.77 12.90
N TYR A 90 -19.09 -2.05 13.29
CA TYR A 90 -18.58 -3.16 12.47
C TYR A 90 -19.23 -3.21 11.08
N GLN A 91 -20.56 -3.18 11.01
CA GLN A 91 -21.28 -3.30 9.74
C GLN A 91 -20.97 -2.13 8.79
N ALA A 92 -20.90 -0.91 9.30
CA ALA A 92 -20.58 0.27 8.51
C ALA A 92 -19.14 0.24 7.98
N ARG A 93 -18.20 -0.31 8.76
CA ARG A 93 -16.80 -0.48 8.34
C ARG A 93 -16.62 -1.62 7.34
N LEU A 94 -17.33 -2.73 7.53
CA LEU A 94 -17.32 -3.84 6.58
C LEU A 94 -17.82 -3.40 5.20
N GLN A 95 -18.96 -2.70 5.14
CA GLN A 95 -19.49 -2.13 3.89
C GLN A 95 -18.50 -1.17 3.23
N ARG A 96 -17.81 -0.34 4.03
CA ARG A 96 -16.78 0.56 3.52
C ARG A 96 -15.57 -0.21 2.96
N LEU A 97 -15.13 -1.26 3.66
CA LEU A 97 -14.03 -2.11 3.23
C LEU A 97 -14.34 -2.81 1.90
N GLU A 98 -15.54 -3.36 1.75
CA GLU A 98 -16.04 -3.96 0.51
C GLU A 98 -16.04 -2.94 -0.64
N ALA A 99 -16.55 -1.73 -0.40
CA ALA A 99 -16.54 -0.66 -1.39
C ALA A 99 -15.10 -0.25 -1.81
N ASN A 100 -14.16 -0.20 -0.87
CA ASN A 100 -12.77 0.09 -1.19
C ASN A 100 -12.12 -1.04 -1.98
N GLN A 101 -12.46 -2.29 -1.71
CA GLN A 101 -11.97 -3.45 -2.46
C GLN A 101 -12.40 -3.37 -3.93
N GLU A 102 -13.67 -3.04 -4.19
CA GLU A 102 -14.15 -2.80 -5.56
C GLU A 102 -13.43 -1.63 -6.24
N GLN A 103 -13.18 -0.55 -5.50
CA GLN A 103 -12.46 0.61 -6.01
C GLN A 103 -10.99 0.26 -6.31
N PHE A 104 -10.34 -0.51 -5.45
CA PHE A 104 -8.96 -0.96 -5.62
C PHE A 104 -8.76 -1.73 -6.93
N VAL A 105 -9.66 -2.63 -7.29
CA VAL A 105 -9.57 -3.36 -8.56
C VAL A 105 -9.65 -2.40 -9.76
N LYS A 106 -10.50 -1.37 -9.70
CA LYS A 106 -10.59 -0.35 -10.76
C LYS A 106 -9.30 0.48 -10.86
N ASP A 107 -8.77 0.91 -9.73
CA ASP A 107 -7.54 1.69 -9.66
C ASP A 107 -6.33 0.88 -10.14
N ALA A 108 -6.27 -0.41 -9.80
CA ALA A 108 -5.25 -1.35 -10.28
C ALA A 108 -5.26 -1.47 -11.81
N ARG A 109 -6.43 -1.63 -12.43
CA ARG A 109 -6.55 -1.65 -13.90
C ARG A 109 -6.10 -0.34 -14.52
N ASN A 110 -6.51 0.79 -13.96
CA ASN A 110 -6.10 2.11 -14.44
C ASN A 110 -4.58 2.29 -14.35
N ALA A 111 -3.97 1.95 -13.21
CA ALA A 111 -2.54 2.05 -13.00
C ALA A 111 -1.75 1.19 -13.98
N MET A 112 -2.21 -0.05 -14.25
CA MET A 112 -1.60 -0.92 -15.26
C MET A 112 -1.68 -0.30 -16.67
N HIS A 113 -2.82 0.28 -17.04
CA HIS A 113 -2.97 0.95 -18.33
C HIS A 113 -2.10 2.21 -18.45
N GLU A 114 -1.98 2.99 -17.38
CA GLU A 114 -1.10 4.16 -17.32
C GLU A 114 0.37 3.76 -17.42
N GLN A 115 0.76 2.71 -16.67
CA GLN A 115 2.10 2.14 -16.71
C GLN A 115 2.49 1.75 -18.15
N TYR A 116 1.60 1.03 -18.85
CA TYR A 116 1.83 0.72 -20.26
C TYR A 116 1.88 1.96 -21.15
N ARG A 117 0.97 2.92 -20.95
CA ARG A 117 0.91 4.14 -21.78
C ARG A 117 2.19 4.97 -21.68
N HIS A 118 2.74 5.09 -20.48
CA HIS A 118 3.91 5.94 -20.21
C HIS A 118 5.23 5.24 -20.47
N TYR A 119 5.36 3.97 -20.08
CA TYR A 119 6.63 3.26 -20.08
C TYR A 119 6.71 2.13 -21.11
N ARG A 120 5.58 1.80 -21.75
CA ARG A 120 5.46 0.67 -22.68
C ARG A 120 5.87 -0.68 -22.08
N SER A 121 5.79 -0.78 -20.75
CA SER A 121 6.14 -1.96 -19.98
C SER A 121 5.10 -2.18 -18.89
N VAL A 122 4.71 -3.43 -18.64
CA VAL A 122 3.83 -3.79 -17.53
C VAL A 122 4.30 -5.03 -16.79
N SER A 123 5.11 -5.89 -17.42
CA SER A 123 5.43 -7.22 -16.88
C SER A 123 6.22 -7.20 -15.57
N ASN A 124 6.85 -6.06 -15.24
CA ASN A 124 7.64 -5.87 -14.02
C ASN A 124 6.85 -5.26 -12.86
N ASP A 125 5.57 -4.90 -13.06
CA ASP A 125 4.75 -4.25 -12.04
C ASP A 125 4.02 -5.28 -11.18
N MET A 126 3.96 -5.07 -9.86
CA MET A 126 3.21 -5.96 -8.96
C MET A 126 1.73 -6.06 -9.31
N ILE A 127 1.14 -4.97 -9.85
CA ILE A 127 -0.26 -4.91 -10.25
C ILE A 127 -0.50 -5.81 -11.46
N TYR A 128 0.46 -5.91 -12.37
CA TYR A 128 0.39 -6.87 -13.47
C TYR A 128 0.27 -8.31 -12.95
N HIS A 129 1.14 -8.69 -12.02
CA HIS A 129 1.11 -10.04 -11.43
C HIS A 129 -0.16 -10.30 -10.62
N TYR A 130 -0.65 -9.30 -9.88
CA TYR A 130 -1.92 -9.38 -9.16
C TYR A 130 -3.11 -9.61 -10.12
N LEU A 131 -3.24 -8.77 -11.15
CA LEU A 131 -4.31 -8.90 -12.16
C LEU A 131 -4.19 -10.20 -12.96
N LEU A 132 -2.96 -10.68 -13.18
CA LEU A 132 -2.68 -11.96 -13.83
C LEU A 132 -3.19 -13.14 -12.98
N GLY A 133 -2.87 -13.15 -11.68
CA GLY A 133 -3.35 -14.18 -10.75
C GLY A 133 -4.88 -14.25 -10.68
N ARG A 134 -5.55 -13.10 -10.84
CA ARG A 134 -7.02 -12.99 -10.92
C ARG A 134 -7.63 -13.40 -12.25
N LYS A 135 -6.80 -13.66 -13.27
CA LYS A 135 -7.25 -13.83 -14.66
C LYS A 135 -8.12 -12.64 -15.12
N ASP A 136 -7.74 -11.42 -14.75
CA ASP A 136 -8.55 -10.24 -14.99
C ASP A 136 -8.79 -10.01 -16.51
N PRO A 137 -10.04 -9.80 -16.94
CA PRO A 137 -10.36 -9.67 -18.35
C PRO A 137 -9.79 -8.41 -19.00
N GLU A 138 -9.61 -7.31 -18.26
CA GLU A 138 -9.01 -6.09 -18.81
C GLU A 138 -7.50 -6.25 -19.00
N LEU A 139 -6.83 -6.97 -18.10
CA LEU A 139 -5.45 -7.37 -18.34
C LEU A 139 -5.33 -8.22 -19.62
N LYS A 140 -6.20 -9.20 -19.83
CA LYS A 140 -6.21 -10.01 -21.05
C LYS A 140 -6.36 -9.13 -22.30
N GLN A 141 -7.26 -8.14 -22.28
CA GLN A 141 -7.43 -7.19 -23.38
C GLN A 141 -6.17 -6.33 -23.60
N LEU A 142 -5.53 -5.87 -22.53
CA LEU A 142 -4.28 -5.14 -22.63
C LEU A 142 -3.19 -5.99 -23.27
N LEU A 143 -3.03 -7.25 -22.87
CA LEU A 143 -2.02 -8.14 -23.45
C LEU A 143 -2.27 -8.41 -24.93
N LEU A 144 -3.53 -8.58 -25.35
CA LEU A 144 -3.87 -8.69 -26.77
C LEU A 144 -3.44 -7.43 -27.53
N LYS A 145 -3.68 -6.25 -26.96
CA LYS A 145 -3.22 -4.98 -27.53
C LYS A 145 -1.69 -4.93 -27.63
N ILE A 146 -0.97 -5.24 -26.54
CA ILE A 146 0.50 -5.24 -26.51
C ILE A 146 1.06 -6.16 -27.59
N SER A 147 0.51 -7.36 -27.76
CA SER A 147 0.99 -8.35 -28.73
C SER A 147 0.95 -7.89 -30.19
N THR A 148 0.12 -6.88 -30.49
CA THR A 148 -0.07 -6.32 -31.84
C THR A 148 0.44 -4.88 -31.97
N ASP A 149 0.89 -4.26 -30.86
CA ASP A 149 1.34 -2.88 -30.83
C ASP A 149 2.75 -2.77 -31.41
N THR A 150 2.89 -2.07 -32.52
CA THR A 150 4.18 -1.90 -33.21
C THR A 150 5.19 -1.11 -32.38
N ALA A 151 4.74 -0.28 -31.45
CA ALA A 151 5.58 0.52 -30.56
C ALA A 151 5.93 -0.18 -29.25
N ALA A 152 5.38 -1.38 -28.97
CA ALA A 152 5.76 -2.14 -27.79
C ALA A 152 7.17 -2.74 -27.93
N PRO A 153 7.98 -2.74 -26.86
CA PRO A 153 9.23 -3.50 -26.79
C PRO A 153 8.99 -4.99 -27.09
N ASP A 154 9.95 -5.63 -27.74
CA ASP A 154 9.80 -7.04 -28.13
C ASP A 154 9.69 -7.98 -26.93
N GLU A 155 10.37 -7.68 -25.82
CA GLU A 155 10.25 -8.44 -24.57
C GLU A 155 8.83 -8.42 -24.01
N GLU A 156 8.15 -7.27 -24.05
CA GLU A 156 6.77 -7.12 -23.60
C GLU A 156 5.79 -7.80 -24.54
N LYS A 157 6.04 -7.77 -25.87
CA LYS A 157 5.25 -8.55 -26.84
C LYS A 157 5.38 -10.04 -26.59
N ILE A 158 6.59 -10.53 -26.37
CA ILE A 158 6.86 -11.94 -26.07
C ILE A 158 6.15 -12.33 -24.78
N ASN A 159 6.30 -11.55 -23.71
CA ASN A 159 5.61 -11.77 -22.45
C ASN A 159 4.09 -11.82 -22.63
N ALA A 160 3.51 -10.87 -23.36
CA ALA A 160 2.08 -10.84 -23.65
C ALA A 160 1.62 -12.11 -24.40
N LEU A 161 2.32 -12.50 -25.46
CA LEU A 161 2.00 -13.67 -26.27
C LEU A 161 2.12 -14.98 -25.46
N GLU A 162 3.17 -15.13 -24.67
CA GLU A 162 3.37 -16.30 -23.81
C GLU A 162 2.29 -16.40 -22.74
N THR A 163 1.99 -15.29 -22.07
CA THR A 163 0.98 -15.26 -21.02
C THR A 163 -0.40 -15.58 -21.60
N LEU A 164 -0.75 -15.02 -22.78
CA LEU A 164 -2.00 -15.29 -23.50
C LEU A 164 -2.20 -16.77 -23.87
N LYS A 165 -1.14 -17.54 -24.10
CA LYS A 165 -1.25 -19.00 -24.34
C LYS A 165 -1.79 -19.74 -23.10
N GLY A 166 -1.47 -19.26 -21.90
CA GLY A 166 -1.94 -19.83 -20.63
C GLY A 166 -3.38 -19.44 -20.26
N TRP A 167 -4.07 -18.64 -21.08
CA TRP A 167 -5.45 -18.19 -20.87
C TRP A 167 -6.51 -19.02 -21.60
N GLN A 168 -6.10 -20.06 -22.34
CA GLN A 168 -6.99 -21.04 -23.00
C GLN A 168 -7.47 -22.09 -22.00
#